data_AF-A0A8B4Q5N1-F1
#
_entry.id   AF-A0A8B4Q5N1-F1
#
_cell.length_a   1.000
_cell.length_b   1.000
_cell.length_c   1.000
_cell.angle_alpha   90.00
_cell.angle_beta   90.00
_cell.angle_gamma   90.00
#
_symmetry.space_group_name_H-M   'P 1'
#
loop_
_entity.id
_entity.type
_entity.pdbx_description
1 polymer ?
#
loop_
_entity_poly.entity_id
_entity_poly.type
_entity_poly.pdbx_seq_one_letter_code
_entity_poly.pdbx_strand_id
1 'polypeptide(L)'
;MIFTVPVALTLAFAAYRISSLSKETEEEIEEIEEEVTTDNLKSPENVINLLNVDPIEFEFGYGLIPLVDASQGGDLLDRVVMIRRQLALELGIVIPVVRIRDNIQLQPNEYRIKVKGTELAKGELLLDHYLSMSPGDDDTIEGIDTVEPSFGLPAKWINEQVKEEAEMLGYTVVDPPSVVSTHLTEIIRANASELLGRQETKQLIDHLRETAPILVDELTPTPMSIGEIQKVLSKLLDENVSVRNLPIIFETLADYSKLTSDVDVLTEYVRQALARQITTQYAGNQTELKVLTVSAKIEKIIADSIQQTDHGNYLAMDPQVTQSVLESIASELERTSFIEQSPVILCSPAVRMYVRQLTERYFPQIPILSYNELDASIEIQSIGVVNVE
;
A
#
# COMPACT_ATOMS: atom_id res chain seq x y z
N MET A 1 17.78 62.77 -55.07
CA MET A 1 17.08 62.19 -53.91
C MET A 1 15.55 62.22 -54.11
N ILE A 2 15.04 61.87 -55.31
CA ILE A 2 13.60 61.98 -55.66
C ILE A 2 13.00 60.62 -56.07
N PHE A 3 13.81 59.61 -56.40
CA PHE A 3 13.33 58.29 -56.84
C PHE A 3 13.27 57.21 -55.74
N THR A 4 13.78 57.48 -54.53
CA THR A 4 13.81 56.48 -53.43
C THR A 4 12.56 56.48 -52.56
N VAL A 5 11.86 57.63 -52.47
CA VAL A 5 10.64 57.79 -51.66
C VAL A 5 9.45 56.95 -52.16
N PRO A 6 9.13 56.88 -53.47
CA PRO A 6 7.98 56.09 -53.92
C PRO A 6 8.19 54.58 -53.74
N VAL A 7 9.42 54.09 -53.93
CA VAL A 7 9.76 52.67 -53.73
C VAL A 7 9.65 52.25 -52.27
N ALA A 8 10.09 53.12 -51.34
CA ALA A 8 9.95 52.88 -49.91
C ALA A 8 8.48 52.81 -49.47
N LEU A 9 7.62 53.69 -50.02
CA LEU A 9 6.18 53.68 -49.73
C LEU A 9 5.49 52.42 -50.26
N THR A 10 5.86 51.94 -51.46
CA THR A 10 5.28 50.70 -51.99
C THR A 10 5.71 49.46 -51.19
N LEU A 11 6.96 49.42 -50.73
CA LEU A 11 7.47 48.32 -49.90
C LEU A 11 6.85 48.35 -48.49
N ALA A 12 6.67 49.52 -47.89
CA ALA A 12 6.00 49.67 -46.60
C ALA A 12 4.52 49.25 -46.68
N PHE A 13 3.82 49.61 -47.78
CA PHE A 13 2.44 49.20 -47.99
C PHE A 13 2.29 47.69 -48.24
N ALA A 14 3.21 47.10 -49.01
CA ALA A 14 3.23 45.65 -49.21
C ALA A 14 3.53 44.88 -47.91
N ALA A 15 4.48 45.37 -47.11
CA ALA A 15 4.80 44.79 -45.80
C ALA A 15 3.61 44.88 -44.83
N TYR A 16 2.91 46.01 -44.79
CA TYR A 16 1.72 46.19 -43.94
C TYR A 16 0.57 45.26 -44.36
N ARG A 17 0.36 45.05 -45.66
CA ARG A 17 -0.67 44.12 -46.17
C ARG A 17 -0.33 42.67 -45.87
N ILE A 18 0.95 42.28 -45.96
CA ILE A 18 1.38 40.92 -45.64
C ILE A 18 1.26 40.67 -44.12
N SER A 19 1.62 41.63 -43.27
CA SER A 19 1.50 41.43 -41.82
C SER A 19 0.05 41.46 -41.32
N SER A 20 -0.88 42.15 -42.00
CA SER A 20 -2.29 42.10 -41.63
C SER A 20 -2.95 40.78 -42.01
N LEU A 21 -2.60 40.22 -43.18
CA LEU A 21 -3.08 38.92 -43.64
C LEU A 21 -2.56 37.75 -42.80
N SER A 22 -1.28 37.80 -42.37
CA SER A 22 -0.74 36.78 -41.46
C SER A 22 -1.40 36.82 -40.09
N LYS A 23 -1.75 38.02 -39.61
CA LYS A 23 -2.37 38.19 -38.29
C LYS A 23 -3.83 37.72 -38.25
N GLU A 24 -4.61 38.01 -39.30
CA GLU A 24 -5.96 37.45 -39.46
C GLU A 24 -5.94 35.91 -39.59
N THR A 25 -4.92 35.35 -40.25
CA THR A 25 -4.77 33.90 -40.38
C THR A 25 -4.34 33.23 -39.07
N GLU A 26 -3.48 33.87 -38.27
CA GLU A 26 -3.12 33.39 -36.92
C GLU A 26 -4.30 33.47 -35.96
N GLU A 27 -5.09 34.56 -35.97
CA GLU A 27 -6.30 34.69 -35.15
C GLU A 27 -7.38 33.67 -35.55
N GLU A 28 -7.59 33.40 -36.84
CA GLU A 28 -8.50 32.32 -37.29
C GLU A 28 -8.01 30.92 -36.89
N ILE A 29 -6.68 30.67 -36.92
CA ILE A 29 -6.12 29.38 -36.50
C ILE A 29 -6.24 29.20 -34.98
N GLU A 30 -6.01 30.26 -34.18
CA GLU A 30 -6.22 30.24 -32.73
C GLU A 30 -7.69 30.03 -32.38
N GLU A 31 -8.64 30.68 -33.06
CA GLU A 31 -10.08 30.45 -32.86
C GLU A 31 -10.49 29.01 -33.23
N ILE A 32 -9.94 28.45 -34.31
CA ILE A 32 -10.19 27.06 -34.70
C ILE A 32 -9.56 26.08 -33.70
N GLU A 33 -8.37 26.37 -33.15
CA GLU A 33 -7.75 25.55 -32.11
C GLU A 33 -8.51 25.62 -30.77
N GLU A 34 -9.04 26.79 -30.39
CA GLU A 34 -9.92 26.96 -29.22
C GLU A 34 -11.29 26.27 -29.42
N GLU A 35 -11.88 26.33 -30.60
CA GLU A 35 -13.11 25.58 -30.91
C GLU A 35 -12.87 24.06 -30.92
N VAL A 36 -11.76 23.58 -31.50
CA VAL A 36 -11.42 22.14 -31.54
C VAL A 36 -11.07 21.60 -30.15
N THR A 37 -10.43 22.38 -29.29
CA THR A 37 -10.13 21.98 -27.90
C THR A 37 -11.39 21.97 -27.02
N THR A 38 -12.28 22.94 -27.18
CA THR A 38 -13.54 23.00 -26.42
C THR A 38 -14.57 21.96 -26.87
N ASP A 39 -14.60 21.58 -28.15
CA ASP A 39 -15.52 20.55 -28.66
C ASP A 39 -15.00 19.13 -28.34
N ASN A 40 -13.68 18.92 -28.32
CA ASN A 40 -13.09 17.67 -27.82
C ASN A 40 -13.49 17.39 -26.37
N LEU A 41 -13.42 18.38 -25.47
CA LEU A 41 -13.81 18.23 -24.06
C LEU A 41 -15.30 17.88 -23.85
N LYS A 42 -16.19 18.22 -24.81
CA LYS A 42 -17.64 17.96 -24.74
C LYS A 42 -18.06 16.63 -25.35
N SER A 43 -17.15 15.89 -25.98
CA SER A 43 -17.46 14.59 -26.54
C SER A 43 -17.80 13.58 -25.42
N PRO A 44 -18.84 12.73 -25.59
CA PRO A 44 -19.25 11.76 -24.57
C PRO A 44 -18.12 10.79 -24.16
N GLU A 45 -17.20 10.47 -25.07
CA GLU A 45 -16.06 9.59 -24.81
C GLU A 45 -15.05 10.22 -23.84
N ASN A 46 -14.84 11.54 -23.90
CA ASN A 46 -13.96 12.25 -22.96
C ASN A 46 -14.59 12.41 -21.58
N VAL A 47 -15.93 12.47 -21.50
CA VAL A 47 -16.63 12.40 -20.21
C VAL A 47 -16.48 11.04 -19.55
N ILE A 48 -16.46 9.94 -20.31
CA ILE A 48 -16.26 8.59 -19.76
C ILE A 48 -14.84 8.42 -19.21
N ASN A 49 -13.82 9.01 -19.86
CA ASN A 49 -12.45 8.97 -19.35
C ASN A 49 -12.29 9.72 -18.01
N LEU A 50 -13.11 10.75 -17.75
CA LEU A 50 -13.17 11.44 -16.45
C LEU A 50 -13.75 10.55 -15.33
N LEU A 51 -14.41 9.43 -15.66
CA LEU A 51 -14.93 8.47 -14.69
C LEU A 51 -13.91 7.39 -14.31
N ASN A 52 -12.79 7.29 -15.03
CA ASN A 52 -11.76 6.32 -14.71
C ASN A 52 -10.99 6.76 -13.48
N VAL A 53 -11.13 5.96 -12.41
CA VAL A 53 -10.39 6.17 -11.17
C VAL A 53 -9.05 5.45 -11.30
N ASP A 54 -7.97 6.20 -11.15
CA ASP A 54 -6.62 5.63 -11.16
C ASP A 54 -6.41 4.78 -9.88
N PRO A 55 -5.82 3.57 -9.97
CA PRO A 55 -5.67 2.70 -8.80
C PRO A 55 -4.79 3.30 -7.70
N ILE A 56 -3.70 3.99 -8.09
CA ILE A 56 -2.78 4.67 -7.19
C ILE A 56 -2.41 6.02 -7.82
N GLU A 57 -2.53 7.11 -7.08
CA GLU A 57 -2.11 8.45 -7.49
C GLU A 57 -1.13 9.05 -6.49
N PHE A 58 -0.10 9.71 -7.00
CA PHE A 58 0.82 10.55 -6.26
C PHE A 58 0.71 11.97 -6.81
N GLU A 59 0.10 12.85 -6.02
CA GLU A 59 -0.04 14.27 -6.34
C GLU A 59 1.01 15.07 -5.58
N PHE A 60 1.61 16.07 -6.21
CA PHE A 60 2.65 16.88 -5.59
C PHE A 60 2.55 18.36 -5.96
N GLY A 61 2.94 19.23 -5.03
CA GLY A 61 3.04 20.67 -5.25
C GLY A 61 4.22 21.03 -6.15
N TYR A 62 4.19 22.23 -6.72
CA TYR A 62 5.19 22.67 -7.71
C TYR A 62 6.64 22.70 -7.18
N GLY A 63 6.85 22.84 -5.86
CA GLY A 63 8.16 22.79 -5.23
C GLY A 63 8.81 21.41 -5.28
N LEU A 64 8.03 20.35 -5.54
CA LEU A 64 8.49 18.97 -5.63
C LEU A 64 8.72 18.49 -7.07
N ILE A 65 8.54 19.34 -8.09
CA ILE A 65 8.86 19.03 -9.50
C ILE A 65 10.27 18.44 -9.67
N PRO A 66 11.33 18.96 -8.98
CA PRO A 66 12.68 18.39 -9.12
C PRO A 66 12.80 16.92 -8.71
N LEU A 67 11.89 16.38 -7.87
CA LEU A 67 11.89 14.97 -7.49
C LEU A 67 11.45 14.03 -8.62
N VAL A 68 10.57 14.52 -9.51
CA VAL A 68 9.95 13.70 -10.57
C VAL A 68 10.58 13.93 -11.94
N ASP A 69 11.24 15.07 -12.13
CA ASP A 69 11.85 15.44 -13.40
C ASP A 69 13.29 14.89 -13.50
N ALA A 70 13.46 13.84 -14.29
CA ALA A 70 14.77 13.23 -14.55
C ALA A 70 15.78 14.21 -15.18
N SER A 71 15.33 15.25 -15.87
CA SER A 71 16.23 16.28 -16.42
C SER A 71 16.83 17.19 -15.35
N GLN A 72 16.19 17.28 -14.18
CA GLN A 72 16.64 18.01 -13.00
C GLN A 72 17.34 17.11 -11.97
N GLY A 73 17.57 15.84 -12.30
CA GLY A 73 18.19 14.86 -11.42
C GLY A 73 17.21 14.13 -10.49
N GLY A 74 15.90 14.29 -10.70
CA GLY A 74 14.87 13.54 -9.97
C GLY A 74 14.89 12.05 -10.31
N ASP A 75 14.72 11.20 -9.29
CA ASP A 75 14.78 9.74 -9.39
C ASP A 75 13.49 9.05 -8.92
N LEU A 76 12.42 9.80 -8.60
CA LEU A 76 11.20 9.22 -8.03
C LEU A 76 10.54 8.20 -8.95
N LEU A 77 10.58 8.41 -10.27
CA LEU A 77 10.04 7.45 -11.24
C LEU A 77 10.77 6.11 -11.20
N ASP A 78 12.10 6.13 -11.10
CA ASP A 78 12.92 4.92 -10.98
C ASP A 78 12.66 4.22 -9.65
N ARG A 79 12.51 4.98 -8.57
CA ARG A 79 12.14 4.46 -7.26
C ARG A 79 10.77 3.79 -7.27
N VAL A 80 9.76 4.37 -7.93
CA VAL A 80 8.46 3.72 -8.10
C VAL A 80 8.58 2.37 -8.81
N VAL A 81 9.46 2.24 -9.81
CA VAL A 81 9.73 0.94 -10.46
C VAL A 81 10.35 -0.05 -9.47
N MET A 82 11.27 0.41 -8.61
CA MET A 82 11.87 -0.43 -7.56
C MET A 82 10.84 -0.87 -6.51
N ILE A 83 9.97 0.03 -6.06
CA ILE A 83 8.87 -0.25 -5.12
C ILE A 83 7.98 -1.36 -5.67
N ARG A 84 7.56 -1.25 -6.93
CA ARG A 84 6.73 -2.28 -7.59
C ARG A 84 7.44 -3.64 -7.63
N ARG A 85 8.74 -3.67 -7.90
CA ARG A 85 9.53 -4.92 -7.89
C ARG A 85 9.67 -5.49 -6.48
N GLN A 86 9.94 -4.65 -5.49
CA GLN A 86 10.05 -5.04 -4.09
C GLN A 86 8.75 -5.67 -3.61
N LEU A 87 7.61 -4.98 -3.77
CA LEU A 87 6.32 -5.48 -3.32
C LEU A 87 5.87 -6.74 -4.08
N ALA A 88 6.25 -6.88 -5.36
CA ALA A 88 6.01 -8.12 -6.09
C ALA A 88 6.79 -9.30 -5.50
N LEU A 89 8.03 -9.10 -5.05
CA LEU A 89 8.84 -10.14 -4.40
C LEU A 89 8.39 -10.43 -2.96
N GLU A 90 7.96 -9.40 -2.24
CA GLU A 90 7.53 -9.47 -0.85
C GLU A 90 6.14 -10.10 -0.73
N LEU A 91 5.15 -9.54 -1.43
CA LEU A 91 3.73 -9.90 -1.30
C LEU A 91 3.24 -10.85 -2.39
N GLY A 92 3.94 -10.96 -3.53
CA GLY A 92 3.51 -11.83 -4.64
C GLY A 92 2.38 -11.27 -5.49
N ILE A 93 2.17 -9.95 -5.49
CA ILE A 93 1.14 -9.29 -6.31
C ILE A 93 1.73 -8.39 -7.39
N VAL A 94 0.95 -8.17 -8.45
CA VAL A 94 1.27 -7.20 -9.50
C VAL A 94 0.72 -5.84 -9.08
N ILE A 95 1.60 -4.92 -8.68
CA ILE A 95 1.20 -3.56 -8.33
C ILE A 95 0.83 -2.79 -9.61
N PRO A 96 -0.36 -2.14 -9.65
CA PRO A 96 -0.78 -1.32 -10.78
C PRO A 96 0.14 -0.11 -10.98
N VAL A 97 -0.04 0.61 -12.09
CA VAL A 97 0.77 1.80 -12.38
C VAL A 97 0.43 2.89 -11.36
N VAL A 98 1.46 3.49 -10.76
CA VAL A 98 1.32 4.68 -9.92
C VAL A 98 1.29 5.90 -10.83
N ARG A 99 0.20 6.66 -10.77
CA ARG A 99 0.08 7.87 -11.56
C ARG A 99 0.63 9.07 -10.80
N ILE A 100 1.62 9.73 -11.37
CA ILE A 100 2.28 10.91 -10.79
C ILE A 100 1.76 12.16 -11.52
N ARG A 101 1.21 13.13 -10.78
CA ARG A 101 0.64 14.37 -11.33
C ARG A 101 1.00 15.57 -10.46
N ASP A 102 1.33 16.69 -11.07
CA ASP A 102 1.39 17.96 -10.34
C ASP A 102 -0.03 18.41 -9.97
N ASN A 103 -0.18 19.03 -8.80
CA ASN A 103 -1.44 19.60 -8.35
C ASN A 103 -1.19 21.00 -7.79
N ILE A 104 -1.61 22.01 -8.56
CA ILE A 104 -1.45 23.45 -8.26
C ILE A 104 -2.23 23.85 -6.99
N GLN A 105 -3.21 23.05 -6.55
CA GLN A 105 -3.96 23.32 -5.32
C GLN A 105 -3.20 22.91 -4.05
N LEU A 106 -2.12 22.13 -4.16
CA LEU A 106 -1.29 21.74 -3.03
C LEU A 106 -0.33 22.85 -2.62
N GLN A 107 0.10 22.83 -1.35
CA GLN A 107 1.21 23.67 -0.94
C GLN A 107 2.50 23.28 -1.69
N PRO A 108 3.47 24.22 -1.85
CA PRO A 108 4.62 24.01 -2.73
C PRO A 108 5.38 22.72 -2.44
N ASN A 109 5.52 22.39 -1.16
CA ASN A 109 6.30 21.27 -0.65
C ASN A 109 5.44 20.08 -0.18
N GLU A 110 4.12 20.13 -0.44
CA GLU A 110 3.17 19.10 -0.04
C GLU A 110 3.03 18.03 -1.13
N TYR A 111 2.87 16.79 -0.72
CA TYR A 111 2.44 15.69 -1.58
C TYR A 111 1.28 14.93 -0.94
N ARG A 112 0.54 14.20 -1.79
CA ARG A 112 -0.58 13.34 -1.39
C ARG A 112 -0.55 12.02 -2.13
N ILE A 113 -0.95 10.97 -1.43
CA ILE A 113 -1.08 9.62 -1.96
C ILE A 113 -2.56 9.24 -1.93
N LYS A 114 -3.11 8.88 -3.09
CA LYS A 114 -4.47 8.38 -3.23
C LYS A 114 -4.47 6.95 -3.68
N VAL A 115 -5.41 6.16 -3.17
CA VAL A 115 -5.71 4.81 -3.64
C VAL A 115 -7.18 4.79 -4.05
N LYS A 116 -7.44 4.35 -5.28
CA LYS A 116 -8.77 4.38 -5.90
C LYS A 116 -9.51 5.71 -5.68
N GLY A 117 -8.81 6.81 -5.93
CA GLY A 117 -9.36 8.17 -5.83
C GLY A 117 -9.56 8.71 -4.41
N THR A 118 -9.31 7.92 -3.37
CA THR A 118 -9.41 8.36 -1.97
C THR A 118 -8.02 8.75 -1.44
N GLU A 119 -7.91 9.94 -0.86
CA GLU A 119 -6.69 10.40 -0.17
C GLU A 119 -6.48 9.55 1.09
N LEU A 120 -5.38 8.78 1.10
CA LEU A 120 -5.00 7.94 2.25
C LEU A 120 -3.87 8.56 3.06
N ALA A 121 -3.00 9.33 2.42
CA ALA A 121 -1.88 9.96 3.09
C ALA A 121 -1.45 11.26 2.44
N LYS A 122 -0.77 12.10 3.22
CA LYS A 122 -0.15 13.34 2.78
C LYS A 122 1.11 13.60 3.58
N GLY A 123 2.00 14.42 3.06
CA GLY A 123 3.21 14.83 3.76
C GLY A 123 3.81 16.09 3.16
N GLU A 124 4.79 16.65 3.86
CA GLU A 124 5.56 17.80 3.43
C GLU A 124 7.04 17.44 3.37
N LEU A 125 7.79 18.00 2.42
CA LEU A 125 9.20 17.73 2.22
C LEU A 125 10.02 19.02 2.13
N LEU A 126 11.23 18.99 2.65
CA LEU A 126 12.21 20.05 2.45
C LEU A 126 13.34 19.49 1.57
N LEU A 127 13.31 19.82 0.27
CA LEU A 127 14.24 19.25 -0.72
C LEU A 127 15.72 19.53 -0.43
N ASP A 128 16.02 20.65 0.23
CA ASP A 128 17.38 21.05 0.61
C ASP A 128 17.82 20.51 1.98
N HIS A 129 17.02 19.63 2.60
CA HIS A 129 17.25 19.07 3.93
C HIS A 129 17.24 17.53 3.87
N TYR A 130 17.61 16.92 5.00
CA TYR A 130 17.54 15.48 5.23
C TYR A 130 16.66 15.20 6.44
N LEU A 131 15.92 14.10 6.41
CA LEU A 131 15.15 13.65 7.55
C LEU A 131 16.04 12.82 8.46
N SER A 132 16.14 13.21 9.72
CA SER A 132 16.94 12.55 10.74
C SER A 132 16.05 11.98 11.84
N MET A 133 16.30 10.72 12.22
CA MET A 133 15.59 10.01 13.27
C MET A 133 16.59 9.50 14.31
N SER A 134 16.32 9.80 15.59
CA SER A 134 17.16 9.37 16.70
C SER A 134 16.90 7.89 17.05
N PRO A 135 17.93 7.12 17.42
CA PRO A 135 17.75 5.78 17.96
C PRO A 135 17.17 5.78 19.40
N GLY A 136 16.99 6.94 20.04
CA GLY A 136 16.41 7.08 21.37
C GLY A 136 15.90 8.49 21.66
N ASP A 137 15.59 8.79 22.94
CA ASP A 137 15.01 10.08 23.35
C ASP A 137 16.03 11.23 23.42
N ASP A 138 17.32 10.95 23.20
CA ASP A 138 18.35 11.98 23.18
C ASP A 138 18.20 12.83 21.91
N ASP A 139 17.96 14.11 22.12
CA ASP A 139 17.82 15.13 21.10
C ASP A 139 19.02 16.09 21.15
N THR A 140 20.11 15.67 20.51
CA THR A 140 21.37 16.43 20.52
C THR A 140 21.59 17.27 19.26
N ILE A 141 20.71 17.16 18.27
CA ILE A 141 20.91 17.72 16.93
C ILE A 141 19.93 18.86 16.66
N GLU A 142 20.46 19.98 16.17
CA GLU A 142 19.63 21.10 15.74
C GLU A 142 18.95 20.81 14.39
N GLY A 143 17.65 21.05 14.32
CA GLY A 143 16.83 20.84 13.12
C GLY A 143 15.39 21.32 13.32
N ILE A 144 14.57 21.16 12.29
CA ILE A 144 13.14 21.49 12.34
C ILE A 144 12.38 20.24 12.73
N ASP A 145 11.72 20.28 13.89
CA ASP A 145 10.93 19.15 14.40
C ASP A 145 9.80 18.77 13.42
N THR A 146 9.65 17.47 13.19
CA THR A 146 8.62 16.89 12.32
C THR A 146 8.30 15.47 12.78
N VAL A 147 7.39 14.82 12.07
CA VAL A 147 7.08 13.40 12.22
C VAL A 147 7.38 12.71 10.90
N GLU A 148 8.07 11.56 10.96
CA GLU A 148 8.28 10.71 9.80
C GLU A 148 6.92 10.13 9.35
N PRO A 149 6.56 10.24 8.06
CA PRO A 149 5.19 9.99 7.62
C PRO A 149 4.78 8.50 7.55
N SER A 150 5.72 7.56 7.46
CA SER A 150 5.43 6.14 7.24
C SER A 150 5.12 5.39 8.54
N PHE A 151 5.86 5.70 9.60
CA PHE A 151 5.83 5.01 10.90
C PHE A 151 5.42 5.92 12.06
N GLY A 152 5.29 7.23 11.81
CA GLY A 152 4.89 8.19 12.84
C GLY A 152 5.98 8.48 13.87
N LEU A 153 7.25 8.24 13.54
CA LEU A 153 8.37 8.42 14.45
C LEU A 153 8.73 9.91 14.59
N PRO A 154 9.11 10.38 15.79
CA PRO A 154 9.70 11.71 15.97
C PRO A 154 10.95 11.85 15.08
N ALA A 155 11.01 12.93 14.32
CA ALA A 155 12.10 13.18 13.38
C ALA A 155 12.42 14.67 13.28
N LYS A 156 13.54 15.00 12.66
CA LYS A 156 13.94 16.38 12.37
C LYS A 156 14.41 16.56 10.94
N TRP A 157 14.05 17.67 10.32
CA TRP A 157 14.73 18.12 9.10
C TRP A 157 16.03 18.83 9.46
N ILE A 158 17.14 18.29 8.97
CA ILE A 158 18.49 18.81 9.19
C ILE A 158 19.11 19.25 7.87
N ASN A 159 19.99 20.25 7.92
CA ASN A 159 20.75 20.68 6.74
C ASN A 159 21.92 19.73 6.45
N GLU A 160 22.46 19.79 5.23
CA GLU A 160 23.65 19.02 4.82
C GLU A 160 24.85 19.22 5.76
N GLN A 161 25.03 20.40 6.37
CA GLN A 161 26.16 20.62 7.29
C GLN A 161 26.10 19.76 8.57
N VAL A 162 24.89 19.37 8.98
CA VAL A 162 24.63 18.64 10.24
C VAL A 162 24.52 17.14 9.99
N LYS A 163 24.39 16.72 8.72
CA LYS A 163 24.24 15.33 8.31
C LYS A 163 25.38 14.43 8.79
N GLU A 164 26.63 14.80 8.54
CA GLU A 164 27.78 13.98 8.95
C GLU A 164 27.84 13.82 10.48
N GLU A 165 27.51 14.88 11.22
CA GLU A 165 27.42 14.84 12.68
C GLU A 165 26.30 13.91 13.15
N ALA A 166 25.14 13.97 12.51
CA ALA A 166 24.00 13.10 12.82
C ALA A 166 24.33 11.63 12.61
N GLU A 167 24.93 11.29 11.47
CA GLU A 167 25.36 9.92 11.17
C GLU A 167 26.43 9.42 12.18
N MET A 168 27.37 10.28 12.58
CA MET A 168 28.38 9.94 13.60
C MET A 168 27.78 9.67 14.98
N LEU A 169 26.69 10.37 15.32
CA LEU A 169 25.94 10.16 16.57
C LEU A 169 24.98 8.97 16.50
N GLY A 170 24.92 8.27 15.36
CA GLY A 170 24.08 7.08 15.17
C GLY A 170 22.64 7.37 14.77
N TYR A 171 22.32 8.61 14.37
CA TYR A 171 21.01 8.94 13.81
C TYR A 171 20.86 8.30 12.43
N THR A 172 19.65 7.87 12.11
CA THR A 172 19.30 7.46 10.75
C THR A 172 18.98 8.71 9.95
N VAL A 173 19.74 8.98 8.88
CA VAL A 173 19.55 10.14 8.00
C VAL A 173 19.09 9.69 6.63
N VAL A 174 18.02 10.31 6.12
CA VAL A 174 17.31 9.91 4.91
C VAL A 174 17.06 11.12 4.02
N ASP A 175 17.31 10.99 2.71
CA ASP A 175 17.05 12.02 1.71
C ASP A 175 15.55 12.13 1.37
N PRO A 176 15.05 13.30 0.94
CA PRO A 176 13.63 13.51 0.63
C PRO A 176 12.99 12.52 -0.35
N PRO A 177 13.64 12.13 -1.49
CA PRO A 177 13.11 11.08 -2.36
C PRO A 177 12.90 9.74 -1.65
N SER A 178 13.81 9.36 -0.73
CA SER A 178 13.69 8.13 0.06
C SER A 178 12.54 8.22 1.07
N VAL A 179 12.32 9.37 1.71
CA VAL A 179 11.16 9.59 2.61
C VAL A 179 9.85 9.32 1.87
N VAL A 180 9.67 9.91 0.68
CA VAL A 180 8.48 9.67 -0.16
C VAL A 180 8.37 8.22 -0.59
N SER A 181 9.48 7.61 -0.96
CA SER A 181 9.50 6.22 -1.45
C SER A 181 9.10 5.23 -0.37
N THR A 182 9.60 5.40 0.85
CA THR A 182 9.20 4.59 2.01
C THR A 182 7.72 4.77 2.28
N HIS A 183 7.26 6.02 2.35
CA HIS A 183 5.85 6.31 2.64
C HIS A 183 4.91 5.72 1.56
N LEU A 184 5.26 5.90 0.27
CA LEU A 184 4.50 5.30 -0.82
C LEU A 184 4.49 3.76 -0.74
N THR A 185 5.62 3.15 -0.38
CA THR A 185 5.71 1.69 -0.21
C THR A 185 4.79 1.21 0.91
N GLU A 186 4.81 1.86 2.07
CA GLU A 186 3.95 1.49 3.20
C GLU A 186 2.46 1.66 2.87
N ILE A 187 2.07 2.75 2.20
CA ILE A 187 0.68 2.96 1.78
C ILE A 187 0.23 1.89 0.77
N ILE A 188 1.06 1.54 -0.21
CA ILE A 188 0.73 0.47 -1.17
C ILE A 188 0.67 -0.89 -0.47
N ARG A 189 1.59 -1.19 0.45
CA ARG A 189 1.60 -2.44 1.23
C ARG A 189 0.33 -2.58 2.08
N ALA A 190 -0.01 -1.54 2.84
CA ALA A 190 -1.17 -1.53 3.73
C ALA A 190 -2.51 -1.69 2.97
N ASN A 191 -2.54 -1.33 1.68
CA ASN A 191 -3.73 -1.42 0.83
C ASN A 191 -3.58 -2.46 -0.29
N ALA A 192 -2.65 -3.42 -0.14
CA ALA A 192 -2.34 -4.42 -1.15
C ALA A 192 -3.56 -5.29 -1.50
N SER A 193 -4.39 -5.63 -0.51
CA SER A 193 -5.62 -6.38 -0.68
C SER A 193 -6.65 -5.63 -1.54
N GLU A 194 -6.78 -4.33 -1.32
CA GLU A 194 -7.67 -3.46 -2.09
C GLU A 194 -7.16 -3.29 -3.53
N LEU A 195 -5.85 -3.22 -3.73
CA LEU A 195 -5.21 -3.12 -5.04
C LEU A 195 -5.27 -4.43 -5.84
N LEU A 196 -5.50 -5.57 -5.20
CA LEU A 196 -5.67 -6.86 -5.86
C LEU A 196 -7.09 -7.01 -6.43
N GLY A 197 -7.29 -6.47 -7.64
CA GLY A 197 -8.52 -6.63 -8.39
C GLY A 197 -8.64 -7.97 -9.12
N ARG A 198 -9.76 -8.15 -9.84
CA ARG A 198 -10.00 -9.35 -10.66
C ARG A 198 -9.04 -9.45 -11.85
N GLN A 199 -8.63 -8.32 -12.41
CA GLN A 199 -7.69 -8.30 -13.54
C GLN A 199 -6.30 -8.72 -13.08
N GLU A 200 -5.84 -8.18 -11.95
CA GLU A 200 -4.56 -8.52 -11.33
C GLU A 200 -4.56 -10.00 -10.91
N THR A 201 -5.65 -10.48 -10.31
CA THR A 201 -5.81 -11.91 -9.97
C THR A 201 -5.75 -12.78 -11.22
N LYS A 202 -6.39 -12.37 -12.32
CA LYS A 202 -6.33 -13.10 -13.59
C LYS A 202 -4.90 -13.15 -14.15
N GLN A 203 -4.14 -12.05 -14.07
CA GLN A 203 -2.74 -12.04 -14.49
C GLN A 203 -1.90 -13.03 -13.68
N LEU A 204 -2.10 -13.10 -12.35
CA LEU A 204 -1.44 -14.09 -11.49
C LEU A 204 -1.80 -15.53 -11.89
N ILE A 205 -3.10 -15.80 -12.13
CA ILE A 205 -3.59 -17.10 -12.59
C ILE A 205 -2.98 -17.49 -13.94
N ASP A 206 -2.96 -16.56 -14.90
CA ASP A 206 -2.43 -16.81 -16.23
C ASP A 206 -0.93 -17.08 -16.18
N HIS A 207 -0.18 -16.39 -15.30
CA HIS A 207 1.24 -16.68 -15.09
C HIS A 207 1.48 -18.05 -14.44
N LEU A 208 0.70 -18.42 -13.41
CA LEU A 208 0.79 -19.75 -12.81
C LEU A 208 0.50 -20.84 -13.85
N ARG A 209 -0.48 -20.63 -14.73
CA ARG A 209 -0.87 -21.55 -15.80
C ARG A 209 0.26 -21.84 -16.79
N GLU A 210 1.23 -20.95 -16.96
CA GLU A 210 2.42 -21.20 -17.79
C GLU A 210 3.27 -22.37 -17.25
N THR A 211 3.26 -22.58 -15.93
CA THR A 211 4.09 -23.59 -15.25
C THR A 211 3.30 -24.76 -14.67
N ALA A 212 2.05 -24.53 -14.24
CA ALA A 212 1.17 -25.52 -13.61
C ALA A 212 -0.25 -25.50 -14.21
N PRO A 213 -0.44 -25.73 -15.52
CA PRO A 213 -1.74 -25.62 -16.18
C PRO A 213 -2.78 -26.58 -15.61
N ILE A 214 -2.37 -27.82 -15.28
CA ILE A 214 -3.26 -28.86 -14.74
C ILE A 214 -3.89 -28.39 -13.40
N LEU A 215 -3.08 -27.80 -12.53
CA LEU A 215 -3.52 -27.30 -11.22
C LEU A 215 -4.52 -26.15 -11.39
N VAL A 216 -4.25 -25.21 -12.29
CA VAL A 216 -5.15 -24.10 -12.55
C VAL A 216 -6.49 -24.60 -13.13
N ASP A 217 -6.45 -25.54 -14.07
CA ASP A 217 -7.65 -26.11 -14.70
C ASP A 217 -8.48 -26.98 -13.76
N GLU A 218 -7.87 -27.59 -12.73
CA GLU A 218 -8.60 -28.30 -11.68
C GLU A 218 -9.37 -27.33 -10.77
N LEU A 219 -8.90 -26.09 -10.58
CA LEU A 219 -9.48 -25.15 -9.63
C LEU A 219 -10.45 -24.14 -10.25
N THR A 220 -10.11 -23.53 -11.39
CA THR A 220 -10.86 -22.41 -11.99
C THR A 220 -11.09 -22.59 -13.49
N PRO A 221 -12.31 -22.34 -14.01
CA PRO A 221 -13.43 -21.62 -13.38
C PRO A 221 -14.35 -22.48 -12.50
N THR A 222 -14.07 -23.76 -12.34
CA THR A 222 -14.85 -24.69 -11.49
C THR A 222 -13.86 -25.62 -10.80
N PRO A 223 -13.96 -25.83 -9.47
CA PRO A 223 -15.05 -25.41 -8.58
C PRO A 223 -15.08 -23.93 -8.18
N MET A 224 -13.98 -23.18 -8.35
CA MET A 224 -13.90 -21.79 -7.90
C MET A 224 -13.81 -20.79 -9.06
N SER A 225 -14.50 -19.67 -8.92
CA SER A 225 -14.38 -18.52 -9.81
C SER A 225 -13.14 -17.68 -9.48
N ILE A 226 -12.68 -16.88 -10.45
CA ILE A 226 -11.60 -15.89 -10.24
C ILE A 226 -11.95 -14.93 -9.08
N GLY A 227 -13.23 -14.60 -8.90
CA GLY A 227 -13.67 -13.73 -7.82
C GLY A 227 -13.53 -14.36 -6.42
N GLU A 228 -13.72 -15.67 -6.29
CA GLU A 228 -13.52 -16.37 -5.01
C GLU A 228 -12.03 -16.52 -4.70
N ILE A 229 -11.22 -16.85 -5.71
CA ILE A 229 -9.76 -16.87 -5.58
C ILE A 229 -9.24 -15.49 -5.16
N GLN A 230 -9.70 -14.42 -5.81
CA GLN A 230 -9.33 -13.04 -5.45
C GLN A 230 -9.66 -12.73 -4.00
N LYS A 231 -10.82 -13.16 -3.48
CA LYS A 231 -11.18 -12.95 -2.08
C LYS A 231 -10.25 -13.69 -1.11
N VAL A 232 -9.87 -14.94 -1.41
CA VAL A 232 -8.89 -15.68 -0.60
C VAL A 232 -7.55 -14.95 -0.58
N LEU A 233 -7.02 -14.58 -1.76
CA LEU A 233 -5.75 -13.86 -1.86
C LEU A 233 -5.79 -12.50 -1.15
N SER A 234 -6.90 -11.77 -1.29
CA SER A 234 -7.14 -10.50 -0.60
C SER A 234 -7.08 -10.67 0.91
N LYS A 235 -7.75 -11.69 1.47
CA LYS A 235 -7.75 -11.96 2.92
C LYS A 235 -6.38 -12.35 3.45
N LEU A 236 -5.58 -13.07 2.67
CA LEU A 236 -4.18 -13.33 3.02
C LEU A 236 -3.39 -12.02 3.11
N LEU A 237 -3.55 -11.14 2.12
CA LEU A 237 -2.88 -9.84 2.08
C LEU A 237 -3.36 -8.87 3.17
N ASP A 238 -4.63 -8.90 3.56
CA ASP A 238 -5.20 -8.13 4.68
C ASP A 238 -4.53 -8.48 6.02
N GLU A 239 -3.89 -9.65 6.09
CA GLU A 239 -3.13 -10.12 7.25
C GLU A 239 -1.61 -10.16 6.97
N ASN A 240 -1.15 -9.41 5.95
CA ASN A 240 0.24 -9.34 5.50
C ASN A 240 0.86 -10.71 5.15
N VAL A 241 0.06 -11.70 4.74
CA VAL A 241 0.55 -13.00 4.27
C VAL A 241 0.82 -12.93 2.77
N SER A 242 2.09 -13.13 2.40
CA SER A 242 2.52 -13.17 1.00
C SER A 242 1.77 -14.24 0.20
N VAL A 243 1.27 -13.87 -0.98
CA VAL A 243 0.60 -14.78 -1.91
C VAL A 243 1.53 -15.30 -3.00
N ARG A 244 2.85 -15.08 -2.85
CA ARG A 244 3.86 -15.48 -3.85
C ARG A 244 3.87 -16.97 -4.14
N ASN A 245 3.56 -17.80 -3.14
CA ASN A 245 3.52 -19.25 -3.30
C ASN A 245 2.15 -19.73 -3.82
N LEU A 246 1.76 -19.22 -4.99
CA LEU A 246 0.51 -19.59 -5.66
C LEU A 246 0.33 -21.11 -5.86
N PRO A 247 1.37 -21.93 -6.16
CA PRO A 247 1.20 -23.37 -6.25
C PRO A 247 0.61 -24.00 -4.98
N ILE A 248 1.17 -23.72 -3.80
CA ILE A 248 0.65 -24.26 -2.53
C ILE A 248 -0.77 -23.74 -2.25
N ILE A 249 -1.02 -22.47 -2.53
CA ILE A 249 -2.34 -21.87 -2.36
C ILE A 249 -3.37 -22.60 -3.24
N PHE A 250 -3.05 -22.83 -4.52
CA PHE A 250 -3.95 -23.47 -5.48
C PHE A 250 -4.15 -24.95 -5.18
N GLU A 251 -3.10 -25.67 -4.79
CA GLU A 251 -3.21 -27.08 -4.36
C GLU A 251 -4.18 -27.21 -3.18
N THR A 252 -3.98 -26.35 -2.17
CA THR A 252 -4.83 -26.33 -0.98
C THR A 252 -6.27 -25.99 -1.35
N LEU A 253 -6.49 -24.97 -2.18
CA LEU A 253 -7.83 -24.64 -2.63
C LEU A 253 -8.48 -25.76 -3.46
N ALA A 254 -7.74 -26.46 -4.32
CA ALA A 254 -8.26 -27.59 -5.12
C ALA A 254 -8.69 -28.79 -4.26
N ASP A 255 -8.00 -29.02 -3.14
CA ASP A 255 -8.34 -30.06 -2.18
C ASP A 255 -9.57 -29.71 -1.34
N TYR A 256 -9.59 -28.50 -0.75
CA TYR A 256 -10.60 -28.10 0.23
C TYR A 256 -11.87 -27.48 -0.40
N SER A 257 -11.81 -26.96 -1.63
CA SER A 257 -13.00 -26.44 -2.34
C SER A 257 -14.08 -27.51 -2.60
N LYS A 258 -13.69 -28.79 -2.59
CA LYS A 258 -14.62 -29.94 -2.67
C LYS A 258 -15.39 -30.17 -1.36
N LEU A 259 -14.89 -29.66 -0.24
CA LEU A 259 -15.46 -29.84 1.10
C LEU A 259 -16.29 -28.63 1.55
N THR A 260 -15.88 -27.42 1.18
CA THR A 260 -16.58 -26.18 1.54
C THR A 260 -16.43 -25.13 0.45
N SER A 261 -17.47 -24.31 0.27
CA SER A 261 -17.45 -23.10 -0.56
C SER A 261 -17.25 -21.83 0.27
N ASP A 262 -17.09 -21.96 1.59
CA ASP A 262 -16.85 -20.84 2.49
C ASP A 262 -15.40 -20.32 2.32
N VAL A 263 -15.28 -19.12 1.77
CA VAL A 263 -13.99 -18.46 1.50
C VAL A 263 -13.20 -18.18 2.78
N ASP A 264 -13.88 -17.90 3.89
CA ASP A 264 -13.20 -17.65 5.17
C ASP A 264 -12.51 -18.93 5.65
N VAL A 265 -13.24 -20.05 5.62
CA VAL A 265 -12.70 -21.36 5.98
C VAL A 265 -11.59 -21.81 5.01
N LEU A 266 -11.76 -21.60 3.70
CA LEU A 266 -10.72 -21.89 2.71
C LEU A 266 -9.45 -21.08 2.96
N THR A 267 -9.59 -19.81 3.37
CA THR A 267 -8.45 -18.96 3.74
C THR A 267 -7.68 -19.55 4.91
N GLU A 268 -8.36 -20.04 5.95
CA GLU A 268 -7.71 -20.70 7.09
C GLU A 268 -6.93 -21.96 6.68
N TYR A 269 -7.47 -22.79 5.78
CA TYR A 269 -6.73 -23.95 5.27
C TYR A 269 -5.48 -23.53 4.48
N VAL A 270 -5.59 -22.49 3.65
CA VAL A 270 -4.44 -21.95 2.91
C VAL A 270 -3.38 -21.40 3.87
N ARG A 271 -3.78 -20.68 4.92
CA ARG A 271 -2.84 -20.19 5.95
C ARG A 271 -2.10 -21.34 6.63
N GLN A 272 -2.79 -22.43 6.98
CA GLN A 272 -2.17 -23.63 7.55
C GLN A 272 -1.17 -24.28 6.57
N ALA A 273 -1.51 -24.37 5.28
CA ALA A 273 -0.59 -24.88 4.26
C ALA A 273 0.65 -23.98 4.07
N LEU A 274 0.53 -22.68 4.37
CA LEU A 274 1.61 -21.70 4.37
C LEU A 274 2.35 -21.60 5.72
N ALA A 275 2.17 -22.53 6.66
CA ALA A 275 2.74 -22.47 8.01
C ALA A 275 4.26 -22.15 8.02
N ARG A 276 5.04 -22.79 7.15
CA ARG A 276 6.49 -22.53 7.06
C ARG A 276 6.81 -21.09 6.62
N GLN A 277 6.03 -20.55 5.69
CA GLN A 277 6.19 -19.17 5.21
C GLN A 277 5.83 -18.18 6.33
N ILE A 278 4.68 -18.38 6.98
CA ILE A 278 4.20 -17.55 8.10
C ILE A 278 5.21 -17.60 9.26
N THR A 279 5.70 -18.79 9.61
CA THR A 279 6.71 -18.94 10.67
C THR A 279 7.98 -18.17 10.34
N THR A 280 8.50 -18.30 9.10
CA THR A 280 9.71 -17.58 8.68
C THR A 280 9.51 -16.06 8.72
N GLN A 281 8.32 -15.58 8.37
CA GLN A 281 7.99 -14.16 8.39
C GLN A 281 8.06 -13.56 9.80
N TYR A 282 7.58 -14.27 10.83
CA TYR A 282 7.48 -13.73 12.19
C TYR A 282 8.63 -14.14 13.11
N ALA A 283 9.22 -15.32 12.92
CA ALA A 283 10.38 -15.78 13.68
C ALA A 283 11.71 -15.33 13.03
N GLY A 284 11.72 -15.00 11.73
CA GLY A 284 12.93 -14.69 10.99
C GLY A 284 13.90 -15.87 11.01
N ASN A 285 15.12 -15.64 11.51
CA ASN A 285 16.16 -16.67 11.66
C ASN A 285 16.22 -17.25 13.08
N GLN A 286 15.26 -16.91 13.96
CA GLN A 286 15.24 -17.38 15.34
C GLN A 286 14.67 -18.81 15.43
N THR A 287 15.13 -19.57 16.41
CA THR A 287 14.60 -20.91 16.73
C THR A 287 13.43 -20.85 17.71
N GLU A 288 13.16 -19.68 18.26
CA GLU A 288 12.14 -19.41 19.27
C GLU A 288 11.23 -18.30 18.75
N LEU A 289 9.92 -18.44 18.93
CA LEU A 289 8.94 -17.39 18.65
C LEU A 289 8.26 -16.97 19.96
N LYS A 290 8.45 -15.69 20.33
CA LYS A 290 7.80 -15.09 21.50
C LYS A 290 6.38 -14.66 21.15
N VAL A 291 5.41 -15.14 21.92
CA VAL A 291 3.98 -14.90 21.66
C VAL A 291 3.20 -14.54 22.91
N LEU A 292 2.15 -13.74 22.70
CA LEU A 292 1.04 -13.58 23.64
C LEU A 292 0.02 -14.68 23.36
N THR A 293 -0.32 -15.51 24.34
CA THR A 293 -1.31 -16.57 24.13
C THR A 293 -2.71 -16.12 24.53
N VAL A 294 -3.74 -16.58 23.82
CA VAL A 294 -5.13 -16.39 24.24
C VAL A 294 -5.51 -17.50 25.23
N SER A 295 -6.07 -17.13 26.38
CA SER A 295 -6.50 -18.11 27.38
C SER A 295 -7.64 -19.00 26.87
N ALA A 296 -7.64 -20.27 27.29
CA ALA A 296 -8.71 -21.23 26.95
C ALA A 296 -10.12 -20.75 27.34
N LYS A 297 -10.24 -19.88 28.36
CA LYS A 297 -11.51 -19.26 28.75
C LYS A 297 -12.01 -18.32 27.65
N ILE A 298 -11.17 -17.42 27.15
CA ILE A 298 -11.52 -16.52 26.05
C ILE A 298 -11.80 -17.32 24.78
N GLU A 299 -10.96 -18.30 24.44
CA GLU A 299 -11.18 -19.13 23.25
C GLU A 299 -12.54 -19.83 23.30
N LYS A 300 -12.93 -20.37 24.47
CA LYS A 300 -14.25 -20.96 24.65
C LYS A 300 -15.37 -19.94 24.50
N ILE A 301 -15.23 -18.75 25.09
CA ILE A 301 -16.22 -17.67 24.95
C ILE A 301 -16.41 -17.29 23.48
N ILE A 302 -15.31 -17.15 22.72
CA ILE A 302 -15.36 -16.88 21.28
C ILE A 302 -16.07 -18.02 20.56
N ALA A 303 -15.65 -19.27 20.80
CA ALA A 303 -16.23 -20.44 20.16
C ALA A 303 -17.74 -20.59 20.41
N ASP A 304 -18.18 -20.40 21.66
CA ASP A 304 -19.60 -20.45 22.05
C ASP A 304 -20.40 -19.27 21.47
N SER A 305 -19.75 -18.18 21.07
CA SER A 305 -20.36 -16.99 20.46
C SER A 305 -20.45 -17.06 18.93
N ILE A 306 -19.92 -18.11 18.30
CA ILE A 306 -20.02 -18.29 16.84
C ILE A 306 -21.44 -18.75 16.50
N GLN A 307 -22.13 -17.98 15.68
CA GLN A 307 -23.44 -18.36 15.14
C GLN A 307 -23.33 -18.78 13.68
N GLN A 308 -23.90 -19.94 13.37
CA GLN A 308 -24.00 -20.43 12.00
C GLN A 308 -25.26 -19.87 11.35
N THR A 309 -25.11 -19.33 10.14
CA THR A 309 -26.22 -18.84 9.32
C THR A 309 -26.12 -19.43 7.91
N ASP A 310 -27.18 -19.29 7.12
CA ASP A 310 -27.20 -19.68 5.70
C ASP A 310 -26.16 -18.91 4.85
N HIS A 311 -25.65 -17.77 5.36
CA HIS A 311 -24.65 -16.94 4.71
C HIS A 311 -23.23 -17.12 5.26
N GLY A 312 -23.03 -18.11 6.14
CA GLY A 312 -21.75 -18.40 6.79
C GLY A 312 -21.79 -18.17 8.29
N ASN A 313 -20.62 -18.27 8.91
CA ASN A 313 -20.46 -18.10 10.35
C ASN A 313 -20.15 -16.64 10.68
N TYR A 314 -20.68 -16.14 11.80
CA TYR A 314 -20.31 -14.82 12.30
C TYR A 314 -20.19 -14.82 13.82
N LEU A 315 -19.36 -13.91 14.34
CA LEU A 315 -19.13 -13.74 15.77
C LEU A 315 -20.23 -12.87 16.39
N ALA A 316 -21.02 -13.44 17.30
CA ALA A 316 -22.08 -12.76 18.03
C ALA A 316 -21.76 -12.69 19.54
N MET A 317 -20.77 -11.88 19.90
CA MET A 317 -20.30 -11.73 21.27
C MET A 317 -20.94 -10.53 21.98
N ASP A 318 -21.15 -10.64 23.30
CA ASP A 318 -21.61 -9.52 24.13
C ASP A 318 -20.60 -8.36 24.10
N PRO A 319 -21.02 -7.10 23.86
CA PRO A 319 -20.12 -5.96 23.77
C PRO A 319 -19.23 -5.73 25.00
N GLN A 320 -19.70 -6.02 26.22
CA GLN A 320 -18.92 -5.86 27.44
C GLN A 320 -17.78 -6.88 27.50
N VAL A 321 -18.04 -8.10 27.03
CA VAL A 321 -17.03 -9.16 26.94
C VAL A 321 -16.01 -8.81 25.87
N THR A 322 -16.45 -8.35 24.69
CA THR A 322 -15.56 -7.87 23.62
C THR A 322 -14.64 -6.77 24.12
N GLN A 323 -15.19 -5.76 24.82
CA GLN A 323 -14.41 -4.66 25.39
C GLN A 323 -13.36 -5.18 26.39
N SER A 324 -13.74 -6.09 27.28
CA SER A 324 -12.84 -6.67 28.29
C SER A 324 -11.68 -7.45 27.64
N VAL A 325 -11.96 -8.17 26.55
CA VAL A 325 -10.92 -8.88 25.77
C VAL A 325 -9.97 -7.89 25.11
N LEU A 326 -10.48 -6.83 24.47
CA LEU A 326 -9.65 -5.81 23.83
C LEU A 326 -8.77 -5.06 24.83
N GLU A 327 -9.29 -4.73 26.00
CA GLU A 327 -8.52 -4.09 27.08
C GLU A 327 -7.41 -5.02 27.62
N SER A 328 -7.71 -6.32 27.76
CA SER A 328 -6.70 -7.31 28.15
C SER A 328 -5.58 -7.42 27.10
N ILE A 329 -5.94 -7.43 25.80
CA ILE A 329 -4.95 -7.43 24.71
C ILE A 329 -4.09 -6.16 24.77
N ALA A 330 -4.71 -4.98 24.90
CA ALA A 330 -3.99 -3.71 25.00
C ALA A 330 -2.97 -3.72 26.15
N SER A 331 -3.39 -4.18 27.33
CA SER A 331 -2.51 -4.24 28.51
C SER A 331 -1.32 -5.17 28.30
N GLU A 332 -1.52 -6.34 27.67
CA GLU A 332 -0.42 -7.27 27.41
C GLU A 332 0.53 -6.75 26.31
N LEU A 333 0.00 -6.05 25.29
CA LEU A 333 0.81 -5.38 24.27
C LEU A 333 1.67 -4.26 24.88
N GLU A 334 1.11 -3.43 25.76
CA GLU A 334 1.87 -2.39 26.47
C GLU A 334 2.97 -2.99 27.34
N ARG A 335 2.67 -4.07 28.07
CA ARG A 335 3.66 -4.76 28.92
C ARG A 335 4.80 -5.38 28.13
N THR A 336 4.55 -5.75 26.88
CA THR A 336 5.53 -6.41 26.00
C THR A 336 6.20 -5.45 25.01
N SER A 337 5.84 -4.16 25.03
CA SER A 337 6.37 -3.13 24.12
C SER A 337 7.89 -2.92 24.18
N PHE A 338 8.52 -3.19 25.33
CA PHE A 338 9.98 -3.07 25.51
C PHE A 338 10.77 -4.25 24.93
N ILE A 339 10.10 -5.29 24.42
CA ILE A 339 10.76 -6.42 23.76
C ILE A 339 11.00 -6.01 22.30
N GLU A 340 12.23 -6.18 21.82
CA GLU A 340 12.65 -5.81 20.45
C GLU A 340 11.93 -6.60 19.32
N GLN A 341 11.01 -7.51 19.65
CA GLN A 341 10.26 -8.32 18.69
C GLN A 341 8.80 -7.91 18.70
N SER A 342 8.25 -7.68 17.51
CA SER A 342 6.83 -7.36 17.33
C SER A 342 5.96 -8.45 17.97
N PRO A 343 5.01 -8.09 18.85
CA PRO A 343 4.20 -9.06 19.56
C PRO A 343 3.26 -9.78 18.60
N VAL A 344 3.29 -11.11 18.63
CA VAL A 344 2.36 -11.99 17.90
C VAL A 344 1.37 -12.59 18.89
N ILE A 345 0.09 -12.56 18.56
CA ILE A 345 -0.94 -13.22 19.36
C ILE A 345 -1.19 -14.62 18.79
N LEU A 346 -1.15 -15.63 19.66
CA LEU A 346 -1.31 -17.03 19.32
C LEU A 346 -2.56 -17.62 19.98
N CYS A 347 -3.37 -18.33 19.19
CA CYS A 347 -4.62 -18.96 19.64
C CYS A 347 -4.89 -20.29 18.93
N SER A 348 -5.96 -20.98 19.32
CA SER A 348 -6.39 -22.21 18.66
C SER A 348 -6.94 -21.97 17.24
N PRO A 349 -6.72 -22.91 16.30
CA PRO A 349 -7.16 -22.76 14.91
C PRO A 349 -8.65 -22.49 14.74
N ALA A 350 -9.49 -23.02 15.65
CA ALA A 350 -10.94 -22.88 15.57
C ALA A 350 -11.43 -21.44 15.78
N VAL A 351 -10.65 -20.59 16.47
CA VAL A 351 -11.06 -19.23 16.82
C VAL A 351 -10.25 -18.14 16.14
N ARG A 352 -9.16 -18.47 15.46
CA ARG A 352 -8.17 -17.52 14.94
C ARG A 352 -8.76 -16.42 14.06
N MET A 353 -9.56 -16.77 13.05
CA MET A 353 -10.19 -15.76 12.18
C MET A 353 -11.13 -14.82 12.94
N TYR A 354 -11.80 -15.31 14.00
CA TYR A 354 -12.68 -14.49 14.82
C TYR A 354 -11.91 -13.61 15.80
N VAL A 355 -10.76 -14.08 16.31
CA VAL A 355 -9.83 -13.24 17.07
C VAL A 355 -9.34 -12.11 16.17
N ARG A 356 -8.93 -12.39 14.92
CA ARG A 356 -8.55 -11.35 13.95
C ARG A 356 -9.69 -10.37 13.68
N GLN A 357 -10.91 -10.86 13.43
CA GLN A 357 -12.09 -10.02 13.22
C GLN A 357 -12.39 -9.10 14.41
N LEU A 358 -12.15 -9.58 15.63
CA LEU A 358 -12.34 -8.80 16.86
C LEU A 358 -11.26 -7.71 17.01
N THR A 359 -10.02 -7.98 16.60
CA THR A 359 -8.87 -7.10 16.84
C THR A 359 -8.54 -6.16 15.68
N GLU A 360 -8.94 -6.46 14.44
CA GLU A 360 -8.47 -5.76 13.22
C GLU A 360 -8.67 -4.23 13.25
N ARG A 361 -9.75 -3.75 13.88
CA ARG A 361 -10.06 -2.31 13.94
C ARG A 361 -9.21 -1.54 14.95
N TYR A 362 -8.76 -2.21 16.00
CA TYR A 362 -8.04 -1.59 17.12
C TYR A 362 -6.53 -1.84 17.03
N PHE A 363 -6.14 -3.00 16.51
CA PHE A 363 -4.77 -3.47 16.41
C PHE A 363 -4.48 -4.02 15.00
N PRO A 364 -4.65 -3.22 13.92
CA PRO A 364 -4.51 -3.69 12.55
C PRO A 364 -3.13 -4.30 12.26
N GLN A 365 -2.08 -3.77 12.90
CA GLN A 365 -0.68 -4.17 12.76
C GLN A 365 -0.28 -5.43 13.54
N ILE A 366 -1.13 -5.92 14.45
CA ILE A 366 -0.79 -7.06 15.31
C ILE A 366 -1.14 -8.38 14.61
N PRO A 367 -0.16 -9.27 14.38
CA PRO A 367 -0.41 -10.57 13.77
C PRO A 367 -1.16 -11.50 14.72
N ILE A 368 -2.23 -12.13 14.21
CA ILE A 368 -2.97 -13.19 14.91
C ILE A 368 -2.73 -14.52 14.21
N LEU A 369 -2.00 -15.41 14.88
CA LEU A 369 -1.65 -16.73 14.35
C LEU A 369 -2.37 -17.85 15.09
N SER A 370 -2.54 -18.98 14.41
CA SER A 370 -2.95 -20.23 15.05
C SER A 370 -1.78 -21.18 15.27
N TYR A 371 -1.91 -22.12 16.21
CA TYR A 371 -0.90 -23.18 16.40
C TYR A 371 -0.63 -24.00 15.12
N ASN A 372 -1.62 -24.12 14.22
CA ASN A 372 -1.45 -24.86 12.96
C ASN A 372 -0.77 -24.04 11.85
N GLU A 373 -0.51 -22.75 12.09
CA GLU A 373 0.21 -21.86 11.17
C GLU A 373 1.70 -21.76 11.51
N LEU A 374 2.13 -22.50 12.53
CA LEU A 374 3.52 -22.55 12.96
C LEU A 374 4.17 -23.88 12.55
N ASP A 375 5.39 -23.80 12.04
CA ASP A 375 6.21 -24.97 11.74
C ASP A 375 6.52 -25.72 13.03
N ALA A 376 6.39 -27.06 13.03
CA ALA A 376 6.60 -27.87 14.22
C ALA A 376 8.02 -27.80 14.80
N SER A 377 8.99 -27.26 14.05
CA SER A 377 10.36 -27.07 14.50
C SER A 377 10.60 -25.82 15.36
N ILE A 378 9.69 -24.86 15.38
CA ILE A 378 9.85 -23.63 16.17
C ILE A 378 9.47 -23.86 17.63
N GLU A 379 10.28 -23.37 18.57
CA GLU A 379 9.93 -23.36 19.98
C GLU A 379 9.03 -22.16 20.29
N ILE A 380 7.89 -22.39 20.93
CA ILE A 380 6.94 -21.32 21.28
C ILE A 380 7.22 -20.86 22.70
N GLN A 381 7.60 -19.59 22.87
CA GLN A 381 7.79 -18.98 24.17
C GLN A 381 6.62 -18.03 24.49
N SER A 382 5.77 -18.43 25.42
CA SER A 382 4.69 -17.54 25.89
C SER A 382 5.26 -16.48 26.84
N ILE A 383 5.15 -15.21 26.44
CA ILE A 383 5.63 -14.05 27.22
C ILE A 383 4.50 -13.35 27.99
N GLY A 384 3.26 -13.69 27.68
CA GLY A 384 2.04 -13.18 28.32
C GLY A 384 0.83 -14.01 27.92
N VAL A 385 -0.26 -13.84 28.67
CA VAL A 385 -1.52 -14.55 28.44
C VAL A 385 -2.66 -13.54 28.53
N VAL A 386 -3.40 -13.40 27.43
CA VAL A 386 -4.62 -12.59 27.36
C VAL A 386 -5.73 -13.35 28.07
N ASN A 387 -6.31 -12.74 29.10
CA ASN A 387 -7.31 -13.36 29.95
C ASN A 387 -8.30 -12.33 30.49
N VAL A 388 -9.55 -12.76 30.70
CA VAL A 388 -10.61 -11.97 31.32
C VAL A 388 -10.97 -12.58 32.66
N GLU A 389 -11.19 -11.75 33.69
CA GLU A 389 -11.53 -12.20 35.06
C GLU A 389 -12.78 -13.09 35.12
#